data_AF-A0A976GYV8-F1
#
_entry.id   AF-A0A976GYV8-F1
#
_cell.length_a   1.000
_cell.length_b   1.000
_cell.length_c   1.000
_cell.angle_alpha   90.00
_cell.angle_beta   90.00
_cell.angle_gamma   90.00
#
_symmetry.space_group_name_H-M   'P 1'
#
loop_
_entity.id
_entity.type
_entity.pdbx_description
1 polymer ?
#
loop_
_entity_poly.entity_id
_entity_poly.type
_entity_poly.pdbx_seq_one_letter_code
_entity_poly.pdbx_strand_id
1 'polypeptide(L)'
;MKTTKVGFGVTKNLGNYENFRIYIEADLEPGEDCTLALDFLRTRVAAEAGFPQEYLDLRSKVFDAKCELSVLVRKLEEVKLDLEVATSKWSNLVNYFSSSDDGDDGDDGDCFESDSFEG
;
A
#
# COMPACT_ATOMS: atom_id res chain seq x y z
N MET A 1 -25.07 2.95 22.54
CA MET A 1 -24.28 2.71 21.32
C MET A 1 -24.72 3.72 20.26
N LYS A 2 -23.79 4.34 19.52
CA LYS A 2 -24.14 5.20 18.38
C LYS A 2 -24.16 4.33 17.12
N THR A 3 -25.34 4.13 16.55
CA THR A 3 -25.50 3.53 15.23
C THR A 3 -24.98 4.53 14.19
N THR A 4 -24.15 4.07 13.26
CA THR A 4 -23.65 4.92 12.18
C THR A 4 -24.56 4.75 10.99
N LYS A 5 -25.21 5.83 10.53
CA LYS A 5 -26.04 5.79 9.33
C LYS A 5 -25.24 6.22 8.12
N VAL A 6 -25.37 5.47 7.02
CA VAL A 6 -24.80 5.86 5.72
C VAL A 6 -25.90 5.83 4.68
N GLY A 7 -25.92 6.85 3.85
CA GLY A 7 -26.91 6.99 2.78
C GLY A 7 -26.25 7.23 1.45
N PHE A 8 -26.88 6.74 0.40
CA PHE A 8 -26.51 7.04 -0.98
C PHE A 8 -27.76 7.28 -1.81
N GLY A 9 -27.72 8.30 -2.66
CA GLY A 9 -28.82 8.61 -3.55
C GLY A 9 -28.36 9.24 -4.84
N VAL A 10 -29.21 9.14 -5.85
CA VAL A 10 -28.98 9.68 -7.18
C VAL A 10 -30.22 10.43 -7.63
N THR A 11 -29.98 11.55 -8.30
CA THR A 11 -31.01 12.29 -9.03
C THR A 11 -30.78 12.10 -10.52
N LYS A 12 -31.78 11.57 -11.23
CA LYS A 12 -31.79 11.40 -12.68
C LYS A 12 -32.82 12.36 -13.27
N ASN A 13 -32.39 13.22 -14.18
CA ASN A 13 -33.31 14.09 -14.92
C ASN A 13 -33.97 13.27 -16.05
N LEU A 14 -35.30 13.24 -16.10
CA LEU A 14 -36.06 12.49 -17.10
C LEU A 14 -36.46 13.35 -18.32
N GLY A 15 -36.15 14.65 -18.30
CA GLY A 15 -36.66 15.63 -19.25
C GLY A 15 -37.96 16.29 -18.77
N ASN A 16 -38.45 17.30 -19.47
CA ASN A 16 -39.71 18.01 -19.16
C ASN A 16 -39.82 18.54 -17.71
N TYR A 17 -38.70 18.94 -17.10
CA TYR A 17 -38.61 19.36 -15.68
C TYR A 17 -38.92 18.26 -14.66
N GLU A 18 -39.08 17.01 -15.09
CA GLU A 18 -39.27 15.87 -14.20
C GLU A 18 -37.91 15.32 -13.73
N ASN A 19 -37.80 15.18 -12.41
CA ASN A 19 -36.62 14.61 -11.77
C ASN A 19 -37.01 13.36 -11.01
N PHE A 20 -36.30 12.28 -11.29
CA PHE A 20 -36.37 11.05 -10.52
C PHE A 20 -35.29 11.08 -9.44
N ARG A 21 -35.69 10.98 -8.18
CA ARG A 21 -34.78 10.98 -7.04
C ARG A 21 -34.95 9.68 -6.26
N ILE A 22 -33.84 8.98 -6.07
CA ILE A 22 -33.76 7.82 -5.17
C ILE A 22 -32.71 8.12 -4.13
N TYR A 23 -33.02 7.76 -2.89
CA TYR A 23 -32.08 7.80 -1.78
C TYR A 23 -32.36 6.62 -0.86
N ILE A 24 -31.33 5.82 -0.58
CA ILE A 24 -31.40 4.61 0.25
C ILE A 24 -30.38 4.76 1.38
N GLU A 25 -30.79 4.40 2.59
CA GLU A 25 -29.94 4.42 3.79
C GLU A 25 -29.74 3.02 4.35
N ALA A 26 -28.61 2.81 5.02
CA ALA A 26 -28.31 1.63 5.82
C ALA A 26 -27.84 2.05 7.22
N ASP A 27 -28.33 1.32 8.21
CA ASP A 27 -27.83 1.38 9.58
C ASP A 27 -26.64 0.41 9.70
N LEU A 28 -25.48 0.92 10.12
CA LEU A 28 -24.29 0.12 10.38
C LEU A 28 -24.14 -0.19 11.86
N GLU A 29 -23.82 -1.45 12.13
CA GLU A 29 -23.37 -1.88 13.45
C GLU A 29 -21.89 -1.49 13.71
N PRO A 30 -21.49 -1.37 14.99
CA PRO A 30 -20.11 -1.06 15.34
C PRO A 30 -19.15 -2.17 14.85
N GLY A 31 -18.26 -1.83 13.92
CA GLY A 31 -17.27 -2.75 13.35
C GLY A 31 -17.54 -3.15 11.90
N GLU A 32 -18.67 -2.75 11.32
CA GLU A 32 -18.96 -2.98 9.90
C GLU A 32 -18.22 -2.01 8.98
N ASP A 33 -17.79 -2.50 7.82
CA ASP A 33 -17.07 -1.71 6.82
C ASP A 33 -18.04 -0.78 6.05
N CYS A 34 -17.89 0.52 6.28
CA CYS A 34 -18.65 1.57 5.60
C CYS A 34 -18.50 1.51 4.08
N THR A 35 -17.36 1.04 3.58
CA THR A 35 -17.06 0.99 2.14
C THR A 35 -17.90 -0.08 1.46
N LEU A 36 -18.00 -1.27 2.06
CA LEU A 36 -18.83 -2.36 1.57
C LEU A 36 -20.31 -1.99 1.58
N ALA A 37 -20.77 -1.34 2.65
CA ALA A 37 -22.15 -0.87 2.74
C ALA A 37 -22.48 0.19 1.68
N LEU A 38 -21.58 1.15 1.45
CA LEU A 38 -21.74 2.14 0.38
C LEU A 38 -21.78 1.51 -1.01
N ASP A 39 -20.96 0.48 -1.26
CA ASP A 39 -20.99 -0.23 -2.54
C ASP A 39 -22.28 -1.04 -2.71
N PHE A 40 -22.82 -1.61 -1.64
CA PHE A 40 -24.12 -2.27 -1.69
C PHE A 40 -25.25 -1.27 -2.00
N LEU A 41 -25.26 -0.13 -1.30
CA LEU A 41 -26.22 0.96 -1.53
C LEU A 41 -26.16 1.48 -2.98
N ARG A 42 -24.96 1.69 -3.53
CA ARG A 42 -24.76 2.09 -4.93
C ARG A 42 -25.35 1.08 -5.91
N THR A 43 -25.17 -0.21 -5.65
CA THR A 43 -25.74 -1.29 -6.49
C THR A 43 -27.25 -1.21 -6.51
N ARG A 44 -27.85 -1.05 -5.33
CA ARG A 44 -29.30 -1.05 -5.16
C ARG A 44 -29.94 0.18 -5.76
N VAL A 45 -29.35 1.37 -5.52
CA VAL A 45 -29.77 2.61 -6.18
C VAL A 45 -29.61 2.51 -7.69
N ALA A 46 -28.58 1.83 -8.19
CA ALA A 46 -28.38 1.69 -9.63
C ALA A 46 -29.39 0.77 -10.31
N ALA A 47 -29.78 -0.32 -9.65
CA ALA A 47 -30.85 -1.20 -10.10
C ALA A 47 -32.20 -0.48 -10.11
N GLU A 48 -32.54 0.22 -9.02
CA GLU A 48 -33.80 0.96 -8.89
C GLU A 48 -33.88 2.17 -9.85
N ALA A 49 -32.75 2.83 -10.15
CA ALA A 49 -32.69 3.92 -11.12
C ALA A 49 -32.72 3.46 -12.59
N GLY A 50 -32.72 2.14 -12.82
CA GLY A 50 -32.69 1.55 -14.15
C GLY A 50 -31.53 2.06 -14.98
N PHE A 51 -30.31 2.11 -14.40
CA PHE A 51 -29.14 2.49 -15.18
C PHE A 51 -28.90 1.51 -16.33
N PRO A 52 -28.36 1.98 -17.46
CA PRO A 52 -28.03 1.13 -18.59
C PRO A 52 -27.09 -0.01 -18.18
N GLN A 53 -27.21 -1.16 -18.85
CA GLN A 53 -26.33 -2.31 -18.64
C GLN A 53 -24.84 -1.94 -18.73
N GLU A 54 -24.50 -0.96 -19.58
CA GLU A 54 -23.16 -0.40 -19.73
C GLU A 54 -22.57 0.16 -18.42
N TYR A 55 -23.40 0.72 -17.54
CA TYR A 55 -22.96 1.19 -16.22
C TYR A 55 -22.61 0.01 -15.30
N LEU A 56 -23.40 -1.05 -15.34
CA LEU A 56 -23.13 -2.28 -14.57
C LEU A 56 -21.85 -2.95 -15.06
N ASP A 57 -21.65 -3.03 -16.37
CA ASP A 57 -20.45 -3.57 -17.00
C ASP A 57 -19.20 -2.74 -16.64
N LEU A 58 -19.29 -1.41 -16.75
CA LEU A 58 -18.17 -0.54 -16.41
C LEU A 58 -17.80 -0.66 -14.93
N ARG A 59 -18.80 -0.79 -14.06
CA ARG A 59 -18.57 -1.01 -12.64
C ARG A 59 -17.90 -2.35 -12.35
N SER A 60 -18.30 -3.42 -13.04
CA SER A 60 -17.63 -4.73 -12.92
C SER A 60 -16.15 -4.58 -13.29
N LYS A 61 -15.85 -3.94 -14.43
CA LYS A 61 -14.46 -3.70 -14.86
C LYS A 61 -13.66 -2.90 -13.83
N VAL A 62 -14.28 -1.90 -13.20
CA VAL A 62 -13.63 -1.11 -12.13
C VAL A 62 -13.38 -1.96 -10.89
N PHE A 63 -14.31 -2.85 -10.52
CA PHE A 63 -14.13 -3.77 -9.41
C PHE A 63 -12.99 -4.76 -9.69
N ASP A 64 -12.98 -5.37 -10.87
CA ASP A 64 -11.92 -6.29 -11.30
C ASP A 64 -10.55 -5.60 -11.29
N ALA A 65 -10.48 -4.37 -11.83
CA ALA A 65 -9.26 -3.57 -11.81
C ALA A 65 -8.79 -3.23 -10.38
N LYS A 66 -9.71 -2.98 -9.45
CA LYS A 66 -9.35 -2.77 -8.02
C LYS A 66 -8.79 -4.03 -7.38
N CYS A 67 -9.35 -5.20 -7.68
CA CYS A 67 -8.84 -6.48 -7.21
C CYS A 67 -7.46 -6.79 -7.80
N GLU A 68 -7.25 -6.53 -9.08
CA GLU A 68 -5.92 -6.67 -9.70
C GLU A 68 -4.90 -5.73 -9.05
N LEU A 69 -5.30 -4.47 -8.79
CA LEU A 69 -4.44 -3.49 -8.14
C LEU A 69 -4.04 -3.94 -6.73
N SER A 70 -4.96 -4.48 -5.93
CA SER A 70 -4.64 -4.94 -4.57
C SER A 70 -3.67 -6.14 -4.59
N VAL A 71 -3.81 -7.03 -5.57
CA VAL A 71 -2.84 -8.13 -5.78
C VAL A 71 -1.47 -7.59 -6.16
N LEU A 72 -1.41 -6.59 -7.05
CA LEU A 72 -0.15 -5.97 -7.45
C LEU A 72 0.53 -5.24 -6.29
N VAL A 73 -0.23 -4.52 -5.45
CA VAL A 73 0.29 -3.87 -4.25
C VAL A 73 0.93 -4.89 -3.31
N ARG A 74 0.25 -6.03 -3.05
CA ARG A 74 0.79 -7.09 -2.20
C ARG A 74 2.10 -7.66 -2.76
N LYS A 75 2.16 -7.91 -4.08
CA LYS A 75 3.39 -8.38 -4.74
C LYS A 75 4.52 -7.34 -4.64
N LEU A 76 4.19 -6.06 -4.73
CA LEU A 76 5.17 -4.98 -4.61
C LEU A 76 5.74 -4.90 -3.19
N GLU A 77 4.91 -5.11 -2.17
CA GLU A 77 5.35 -5.22 -0.78
C GLU A 77 6.26 -6.44 -0.55
N GLU A 78 5.91 -7.59 -1.12
CA GLU A 78 6.76 -8.80 -1.08
C GLU A 78 8.14 -8.54 -1.73
N VAL A 79 8.17 -7.97 -2.94
CA VAL A 79 9.42 -7.65 -3.65
C VAL A 79 10.25 -6.61 -2.90
N LYS A 80 9.60 -5.62 -2.26
CA LYS A 80 10.29 -4.62 -1.46
C LYS A 80 11.01 -5.27 -0.28
N LEU A 81 10.36 -6.20 0.41
CA LEU A 81 10.96 -6.95 1.51
C LEU A 81 12.16 -7.77 1.04
N ASP A 82 12.05 -8.46 -0.09
CA ASP A 82 13.15 -9.23 -0.68
C ASP A 82 14.35 -8.33 -1.03
N LEU A 83 14.09 -7.12 -1.53
CA LEU A 83 15.12 -6.14 -1.87
C LEU A 83 15.81 -5.59 -0.62
N GLU A 84 15.08 -5.34 0.47
CA GLU A 84 15.66 -4.94 1.76
C GLU A 84 16.57 -6.04 2.33
N VAL A 85 16.16 -7.30 2.22
CA VAL A 85 16.99 -8.46 2.61
C VAL A 85 18.24 -8.57 1.73
N ALA A 86 18.10 -8.42 0.42
CA ALA A 86 19.23 -8.45 -0.51
C ALA A 86 20.21 -7.30 -0.25
N THR A 87 19.71 -6.10 0.02
CA THR A 87 20.52 -4.93 0.34
C THR A 87 21.29 -5.13 1.64
N SER A 88 20.65 -5.72 2.66
CA SER A 88 21.31 -6.04 3.93
C SER A 88 22.40 -7.11 3.77
N LYS A 89 22.15 -8.13 2.94
CA LYS A 89 23.17 -9.14 2.60
C LYS A 89 24.34 -8.51 1.84
N TRP A 90 24.05 -7.61 0.91
CA TRP A 90 25.06 -6.90 0.15
C TRP A 90 25.90 -5.98 1.05
N SER A 91 25.29 -5.23 1.96
CA SER A 91 26.04 -4.39 2.91
C SER A 91 26.95 -5.23 3.82
N ASN A 92 26.48 -6.40 4.26
CA ASN A 92 27.28 -7.30 5.08
C ASN A 92 28.49 -7.87 4.31
N LEU A 93 28.32 -8.18 3.03
CA LEU A 93 29.40 -8.60 2.13
C LEU A 93 30.42 -7.48 1.92
N VAL A 94 29.95 -6.26 1.64
CA VAL A 94 30.82 -5.08 1.51
C VAL A 94 31.62 -4.86 2.79
N ASN A 95 30.96 -4.89 3.95
CA ASN A 95 31.63 -4.74 5.24
C ASN A 95 32.67 -5.83 5.49
N TYR A 96 32.39 -7.09 5.13
CA TYR A 96 33.33 -8.20 5.26
C TYR A 96 34.60 -8.00 4.43
N PHE A 97 34.45 -7.54 3.18
CA PHE A 97 35.60 -7.26 2.32
C PHE A 97 36.36 -6.01 2.76
N SER A 98 35.67 -4.99 3.27
CA SER A 98 36.29 -3.80 3.83
C SER A 98 37.01 -4.05 5.17
N SER A 99 36.55 -5.01 5.98
CA SER A 99 37.22 -5.41 7.23
C SER A 99 38.34 -6.43 7.04
N SER A 100 38.48 -7.01 5.83
CA SER A 100 39.55 -7.97 5.50
C SER A 100 40.78 -7.29 4.89
N ASP A 101 40.75 -5.96 4.70
CA ASP A 101 41.84 -5.15 4.15
C ASP A 101 42.71 -4.50 5.25
N ASP A 102 42.39 -4.72 6.54
CA ASP A 102 43.18 -4.26 7.70
C ASP A 102 44.19 -5.35 8.18
N GLY A 103 44.84 -6.03 7.24
CA GLY A 103 45.74 -7.13 7.53
C GLY A 103 47.02 -7.12 6.70
N ASP A 104 48.08 -6.59 7.32
CA ASP A 104 49.51 -6.89 7.08
C ASP A 104 50.26 -5.99 6.09
N ASP A 105 50.94 -4.97 6.63
CA ASP A 105 52.29 -4.60 6.20
C ASP A 105 53.18 -4.62 7.45
N GLY A 106 53.70 -5.82 7.77
CA GLY A 106 54.96 -5.90 8.48
C GLY A 106 56.04 -5.19 7.67
N ASP A 107 56.65 -4.15 8.25
CA ASP A 107 57.98 -3.72 7.85
C ASP A 107 58.90 -3.77 9.08
N ASP A 108 59.99 -4.47 8.85
CA ASP A 108 60.97 -4.94 9.80
C ASP A 108 61.99 -3.83 10.08
N GLY A 109 62.46 -3.77 11.33
CA GLY A 109 63.77 -3.17 11.63
C GLY A 109 63.74 -1.70 12.04
N ASP A 110 63.99 -1.47 13.33
CA ASP A 110 65.30 -0.94 13.69
C ASP A 110 65.57 -1.18 15.17
N CYS A 111 66.43 -2.16 15.42
CA CYS A 111 67.31 -2.13 16.58
C CYS A 111 68.24 -0.93 16.41
N PHE A 112 68.02 0.14 17.17
CA PHE A 112 69.08 1.11 17.43
C PHE A 112 69.20 1.35 18.93
N GLU A 113 70.26 0.78 19.50
CA GLU A 113 70.84 1.19 20.78
C GLU A 113 71.14 2.70 20.71
N SER A 114 70.76 3.44 21.75
CA SER A 114 71.45 4.68 22.14
C SER A 114 71.18 4.95 23.60
N ASP A 115 72.13 4.52 24.43
CA ASP A 115 72.41 5.11 25.73
C ASP A 115 72.50 6.64 25.65
N SER A 116 71.86 7.34 26.58
CA SER A 116 72.16 8.73 27.02
C SER A 116 71.32 8.94 28.30
N PHE A 117 71.85 8.79 29.52
CA PHE A 117 72.80 9.66 30.22
C PHE A 117 72.48 11.16 30.07
N GLU A 118 71.69 11.70 31.01
CA GLU A 118 72.01 12.85 31.90
C GLU A 118 70.72 13.41 32.55
N GLY A 119 70.78 13.62 33.87
CA GLY A 119 69.73 14.26 34.69
C GLY A 119 69.75 13.82 36.13
#